data_AF-A0A846UPU9-F1
#
_entry.id   AF-A0A846UPU9-F1
#
_cell.length_a   1.000
_cell.length_b   1.000
_cell.length_c   1.000
_cell.angle_alpha   90.00
_cell.angle_beta   90.00
_cell.angle_gamma   90.00
#
_symmetry.space_group_name_H-M   'P 1'
#
loop_
_entity.id
_entity.type
_entity.pdbx_description
1 polymer ?
#
loop_
_entity_poly.entity_id
_entity_poly.type
_entity_poly.pdbx_seq_one_letter_code
_entity_poly.pdbx_strand_id
1 'polypeptide(L)'
;MSELPVVMLVPDARGEVERAAQRLREAGLRNPMVHLRSLDDLAPWRRQHPWEIAFLIVPAESCSEYLAGDAARPLPAYPVFALHSIGGRLMASVWSSPGADAASPVPFDARGVVRSLHKLGLRWLVI
;
A
#
# COMPACT_ATOMS: atom_id res chain seq x y z
N MET A 1 -18.84 -12.87 10.84
CA MET A 1 -17.81 -12.98 9.78
C MET A 1 -16.86 -11.83 9.98
N SER A 2 -15.56 -12.08 10.18
CA SER A 2 -14.56 -11.00 10.20
C SER A 2 -14.08 -10.81 8.77
N GLU A 3 -14.42 -9.69 8.14
CA GLU A 3 -13.88 -9.34 6.82
C GLU A 3 -12.40 -8.96 6.97
N LEU A 4 -11.57 -9.37 6.00
CA LEU A 4 -10.15 -9.04 6.00
C LEU A 4 -9.96 -7.55 5.73
N PRO A 5 -8.93 -6.91 6.31
CA PRO A 5 -8.61 -5.55 5.91
C PRO A 5 -8.24 -5.50 4.42
N VAL A 6 -8.53 -4.39 3.77
CA VAL A 6 -8.36 -4.11 2.36
C VAL A 6 -6.98 -3.54 2.07
N VAL A 7 -6.39 -3.97 0.95
CA VAL A 7 -5.25 -3.29 0.34
C VAL A 7 -5.77 -2.28 -0.67
N MET A 8 -5.39 -1.02 -0.49
CA MET A 8 -5.78 0.05 -1.40
C MET A 8 -4.75 0.17 -2.52
N LEU A 9 -5.21 0.21 -3.76
CA LEU A 9 -4.37 0.30 -4.94
C LEU A 9 -4.71 1.59 -5.70
N VAL A 10 -3.74 2.48 -5.85
CA VAL A 10 -3.87 3.61 -6.77
C VAL A 10 -3.21 3.22 -8.09
N PRO A 11 -3.94 3.16 -9.21
CA PRO A 11 -3.43 2.68 -10.48
C PRO A 11 -2.33 3.60 -11.01
N ASP A 12 -1.41 3.02 -11.76
CA ASP A 12 -0.35 3.71 -12.48
C ASP A 12 -0.44 3.40 -13.98
N ALA A 13 0.03 4.32 -14.81
CA ALA A 13 -0.06 4.18 -16.26
C ALA A 13 0.76 3.01 -16.83
N ARG A 14 1.75 2.51 -16.07
CA ARG A 14 2.71 1.49 -16.51
C ARG A 14 2.43 0.11 -15.91
N GLY A 15 1.34 -0.04 -15.15
CA GLY A 15 0.92 -1.26 -14.49
C GLY A 15 1.92 -1.80 -13.45
N GLU A 16 2.77 -0.97 -12.85
CA GLU A 16 3.60 -1.35 -11.70
C GLU A 16 2.77 -1.84 -10.51
N VAL A 17 1.68 -1.13 -10.19
CA VAL A 17 0.78 -1.39 -9.07
C VAL A 17 0.05 -2.71 -9.27
N GLU A 18 -0.44 -2.98 -10.47
CA GLU A 18 -1.07 -4.27 -10.76
C GLU A 18 -0.04 -5.42 -10.74
N ARG A 19 1.18 -5.21 -11.21
CA ARG A 19 2.26 -6.19 -11.08
C ARG A 19 2.62 -6.46 -9.62
N ALA A 20 2.65 -5.44 -8.77
CA ALA A 20 2.87 -5.61 -7.34
C ALA A 20 1.72 -6.38 -6.67
N ALA A 21 0.48 -6.01 -6.99
CA ALA A 21 -0.73 -6.68 -6.51
C ALA A 21 -0.74 -8.17 -6.90
N GLN A 22 -0.42 -8.48 -8.16
CA GLN A 22 -0.30 -9.85 -8.64
C GLN A 22 0.78 -10.63 -7.90
N ARG A 23 1.97 -10.06 -7.70
CA ARG A 23 3.04 -10.69 -6.91
C ARG A 23 2.65 -10.94 -5.46
N LEU A 24 1.86 -10.06 -4.85
CA LEU A 24 1.33 -10.25 -3.50
C LEU A 24 0.33 -11.41 -3.44
N ARG A 25 -0.57 -11.52 -4.42
CA ARG A 25 -1.49 -12.66 -4.53
C ARG A 25 -0.74 -13.98 -4.69
N GLU A 26 0.27 -14.02 -5.57
CA GLU A 26 1.15 -15.19 -5.77
C GLU A 26 1.96 -15.54 -4.52
N ALA A 27 2.31 -14.53 -3.70
CA ALA A 27 2.95 -14.73 -2.40
C ALA A 27 1.98 -15.19 -1.29
N GLY A 28 0.68 -15.33 -1.60
CA GLY A 28 -0.34 -15.86 -0.68
C GLY A 28 -1.22 -14.79 -0.01
N LEU A 29 -1.13 -13.52 -0.38
CA LEU A 29 -1.98 -12.48 0.20
C LEU A 29 -3.45 -12.69 -0.23
N ARG A 30 -4.35 -12.82 0.74
CA ARG A 30 -5.79 -13.05 0.51
C ARG A 30 -6.68 -11.80 0.71
N ASN A 31 -6.09 -10.71 1.18
CA ASN A 31 -6.80 -9.45 1.40
C ASN A 31 -7.55 -8.99 0.14
N PRO A 32 -8.79 -8.49 0.29
CA PRO A 32 -9.44 -7.74 -0.77
C PRO A 32 -8.53 -6.62 -1.24
N MET A 33 -8.42 -6.45 -2.55
CA MET A 33 -7.68 -5.36 -3.16
C MET A 33 -8.70 -4.43 -3.79
N VAL A 34 -8.71 -3.16 -3.37
CA VAL A 34 -9.63 -2.15 -3.88
C VAL A 34 -8.83 -1.15 -4.71
N HIS A 35 -9.18 -1.07 -5.99
CA HIS A 35 -8.62 -0.09 -6.91
C HIS A 35 -9.34 1.25 -6.75
N LEU A 36 -8.59 2.26 -6.36
CA LEU A 36 -9.00 3.66 -6.38
C LEU A 36 -8.81 4.24 -7.78
N ARG A 37 -9.41 5.38 -8.12
CA ARG A 37 -9.06 6.09 -9.37
C ARG A 37 -7.90 7.05 -9.17
N SER A 38 -7.82 7.63 -7.98
CA SER A 38 -6.74 8.50 -7.55
C SER A 38 -6.60 8.44 -6.03
N LEU A 39 -5.59 9.12 -5.49
CA LEU A 39 -5.43 9.30 -4.05
C LEU A 39 -6.61 10.04 -3.39
N ASP A 40 -7.32 10.90 -4.12
CA ASP A 40 -8.47 11.65 -3.59
C ASP A 40 -9.62 10.73 -3.15
N ASP A 41 -9.81 9.61 -3.87
CA ASP A 41 -10.83 8.60 -3.56
C ASP A 41 -10.55 7.89 -2.21
N LEU A 42 -9.35 8.03 -1.64
CA LEU A 42 -8.99 7.46 -0.34
C LEU A 42 -9.67 8.19 0.83
N ALA A 43 -9.90 9.50 0.73
CA ALA A 43 -10.45 10.30 1.82
C ALA A 43 -11.92 9.96 2.18
N PRO A 44 -12.82 9.69 1.21
CA PRO A 44 -14.14 9.12 1.50
C PRO A 44 -14.06 7.75 2.19
N TRP A 45 -13.22 6.83 1.69
CA TRP A 45 -13.07 5.49 2.27
C TRP A 45 -12.61 5.53 3.71
N ARG A 46 -11.59 6.35 4.00
CA ARG A 46 -11.06 6.57 5.35
C ARG A 46 -12.12 7.04 6.35
N ARG A 47 -13.07 7.87 5.91
CA ARG A 47 -14.12 8.40 6.80
C ARG A 47 -15.15 7.34 7.17
N GLN A 48 -15.38 6.38 6.29
CA GLN A 48 -16.40 5.35 6.48
C GLN A 48 -15.81 4.09 7.14
N HIS A 49 -14.57 3.73 6.80
CA HIS A 49 -13.95 2.44 7.16
C HIS A 49 -12.44 2.54 7.48
N PRO A 50 -12.00 3.36 8.46
CA PRO A 50 -10.57 3.61 8.70
C PRO A 50 -9.78 2.38 9.18
N TRP A 51 -10.43 1.47 9.91
CA TRP A 51 -9.81 0.27 10.51
C TRP A 51 -9.67 -0.90 9.53
N GLU A 52 -10.28 -0.76 8.35
CA GLU A 52 -10.29 -1.80 7.34
C GLU A 52 -9.11 -1.66 6.39
N ILE A 53 -8.23 -0.65 6.49
CA ILE A 53 -7.10 -0.51 5.56
C ILE A 53 -5.86 -1.22 6.12
N ALA A 54 -5.36 -2.23 5.40
CA ALA A 54 -4.11 -2.92 5.74
C ALA A 54 -2.88 -2.07 5.38
N PHE A 55 -2.80 -1.63 4.12
CA PHE A 55 -1.76 -0.76 3.59
C PHE A 55 -2.18 -0.23 2.20
N LEU A 56 -1.45 0.78 1.72
CA LEU A 56 -1.66 1.41 0.42
C LEU A 56 -0.50 1.07 -0.52
N ILE A 57 -0.79 0.79 -1.78
CA ILE A 57 0.18 0.69 -2.87
C ILE A 57 -0.11 1.80 -3.88
N VAL A 58 0.90 2.62 -4.16
CA VAL A 58 0.80 3.76 -5.07
C VAL A 58 2.01 3.83 -6.00
N PRO A 59 1.90 4.49 -7.16
CA PRO A 59 3.07 4.90 -7.91
C PRO A 59 3.87 5.98 -7.17
N ALA A 60 5.19 5.94 -7.27
CA ALA A 60 6.09 6.86 -6.57
C ALA A 60 5.87 8.33 -6.90
N GLU A 61 5.48 8.65 -8.12
CA GLU A 61 5.14 10.01 -8.54
C GLU A 61 3.91 10.58 -7.81
N SER A 62 3.00 9.73 -7.33
CA SER A 62 1.82 10.16 -6.57
C SER A 62 2.12 10.40 -5.09
N CYS A 63 3.30 10.04 -4.60
CA CYS A 63 3.67 10.23 -3.19
C CYS A 63 3.99 11.67 -2.81
N SER A 64 4.21 12.59 -3.76
CA SER A 64 4.49 13.99 -3.45
C SER A 64 3.38 14.64 -2.61
N GLU A 65 2.12 14.24 -2.82
CA GLU A 65 0.97 14.73 -2.05
C GLU A 65 0.92 14.13 -0.63
N TYR A 66 1.48 12.93 -0.42
CA TYR A 66 1.62 12.30 0.89
C TYR A 66 2.82 12.89 1.68
N LEU A 67 3.85 13.32 0.96
CA LEU A 67 5.07 13.98 1.49
C LEU A 67 4.85 15.44 1.86
N ALA A 68 3.95 16.15 1.15
CA ALA A 68 3.66 17.56 1.38
C ALA A 68 3.07 17.85 2.77
N GLY A 69 2.70 16.81 3.52
CA GLY A 69 2.33 16.93 4.92
C GLY A 69 1.27 18.00 5.13
N ASP A 70 0.22 18.02 4.30
CA ASP A 70 -0.92 18.88 4.56
C ASP A 70 -1.56 18.39 5.87
N ALA A 71 -1.07 18.99 6.96
CA ALA A 71 -1.31 18.66 8.35
C ALA A 71 -2.78 18.83 8.76
N ALA A 72 -3.64 19.22 7.82
CA ALA A 72 -5.06 19.46 8.06
C ALA A 72 -5.85 18.17 8.32
N ARG A 73 -5.35 16.97 7.99
CA ARG A 73 -6.15 15.73 8.14
C ARG A 73 -5.33 14.55 8.67
N PRO A 74 -5.61 14.05 9.89
CA PRO A 74 -4.93 12.89 10.46
C PRO A 74 -5.17 11.67 9.57
N LEU A 75 -4.15 11.32 8.79
CA LEU A 75 -4.05 10.06 8.04
C LEU A 75 -3.90 8.92 9.05
N PRO A 76 -4.70 7.85 8.97
CA PRO A 76 -4.45 6.66 9.79
C PRO A 76 -3.04 6.14 9.49
N ALA A 77 -2.34 5.66 10.53
CA ALA A 77 -0.99 5.13 10.42
C ALA A 77 -0.99 3.74 9.77
N TYR A 78 -1.29 3.67 8.47
CA TYR A 78 -1.03 2.48 7.67
C TYR A 78 0.23 2.69 6.82
N PRO A 79 1.00 1.61 6.57
CA PRO A 79 2.14 1.67 5.66
C PRO A 79 1.71 2.06 4.24
N VAL A 80 2.54 2.87 3.58
CA VAL A 80 2.43 3.16 2.15
C VAL A 80 3.64 2.57 1.43
N PHE A 81 3.38 1.76 0.41
CA PHE A 81 4.37 1.23 -0.51
C PHE A 81 4.30 2.05 -1.80
N ALA A 82 5.31 2.89 -2.03
CA ALA A 82 5.42 3.58 -3.30
C ALA A 82 6.30 2.79 -4.25
N LEU A 83 5.77 2.50 -5.43
CA LEU A 83 6.42 1.67 -6.42
C LEU A 83 7.21 2.51 -7.40
N HIS A 84 8.41 2.04 -7.71
CA HIS A 84 9.28 2.63 -8.70
C HIS A 84 9.64 1.59 -9.76
N SER A 85 9.85 2.04 -10.98
CA SER A 85 10.43 1.24 -12.06
C SER A 85 11.84 1.75 -12.33
N ILE A 86 12.85 1.00 -11.88
CA ILE A 86 14.27 1.37 -12.01
C ILE A 86 14.98 0.27 -12.78
N GLY A 87 15.48 0.59 -13.98
CA GLY A 87 16.15 -0.40 -14.84
C GLY A 87 15.28 -1.61 -15.18
N GLY A 88 13.97 -1.41 -15.34
CA GLY A 88 12.98 -2.47 -15.61
C GLY A 88 12.63 -3.35 -14.39
N ARG A 89 13.20 -3.05 -13.22
CA ARG A 89 12.91 -3.75 -11.97
C ARG A 89 11.87 -2.98 -11.17
N LEU A 90 10.94 -3.73 -10.56
CA LEU A 90 9.98 -3.20 -9.61
C LEU A 90 10.66 -3.00 -8.25
N MET A 91 10.72 -1.75 -7.82
CA MET A 91 11.30 -1.33 -6.55
C MET A 91 10.19 -0.71 -5.70
N ALA A 92 10.37 -0.67 -4.38
CA ALA A 92 9.45 -0.03 -3.46
C ALA A 92 10.19 0.79 -2.41
N SER A 93 9.67 1.98 -2.13
CA SER A 93 9.98 2.76 -0.93
C SER A 93 8.81 2.61 0.04
N VAL A 94 9.10 2.60 1.34
CA VAL A 94 8.08 2.40 2.38
C VAL A 94 8.02 3.63 3.28
N TRP A 95 6.81 4.12 3.50
CA TRP A 95 6.48 5.10 4.54
C TRP A 95 5.69 4.36 5.61
N SER A 96 6.18 4.38 6.84
CA SER A 96 5.47 3.80 7.99
C SER A 96 4.29 4.68 8.43
N SER A 97 4.36 5.98 8.14
CA SER A 97 3.34 6.96 8.50
C SER A 97 3.45 8.21 7.62
N PRO A 98 2.39 9.03 7.56
CA PRO A 98 2.44 10.37 6.99
C PRO A 98 3.55 11.21 7.62
N GLY A 99 4.26 11.99 6.81
CA GLY A 99 5.36 12.86 7.26
C GLY A 99 6.63 12.12 7.72
N ALA A 100 6.67 10.78 7.69
CA ALA A 100 7.92 10.05 7.85
C ALA A 100 8.78 10.17 6.58
N ASP A 101 10.10 10.13 6.74
CA ASP A 101 11.00 10.00 5.60
C ASP A 101 10.78 8.64 4.91
N ALA A 102 10.78 8.67 3.59
CA ALA A 102 10.75 7.46 2.80
C ALA A 102 12.02 6.64 3.04
N ALA A 103 11.88 5.34 3.27
CA ALA A 103 13.03 4.45 3.10
C ALA A 103 13.53 4.51 1.65
N SER A 104 14.85 4.40 1.43
CA SER A 104 15.39 4.32 0.07
C SER A 104 14.75 3.17 -0.72
N PRO A 105 14.52 3.32 -2.05
CA PRO A 105 13.89 2.27 -2.84
C PRO A 105 14.69 0.97 -2.82
N VAL A 106 14.03 -0.14 -2.47
CA VAL A 106 14.60 -1.50 -2.49
C VAL A 106 13.81 -2.39 -3.46
N PRO A 107 14.35 -3.52 -3.95
CA PRO A 107 13.58 -4.44 -4.78
C PRO A 107 12.28 -4.86 -4.08
N PHE A 108 11.16 -4.83 -4.81
CA PHE A 108 9.86 -5.18 -4.23
C PHE A 108 9.80 -6.68 -3.90
N ASP A 109 9.83 -7.00 -2.60
CA ASP A 109 9.74 -8.35 -2.06
C ASP A 109 8.33 -8.64 -1.50
N ALA A 110 7.45 -9.14 -2.37
CA ALA A 110 6.09 -9.53 -1.99
C ALA A 110 6.04 -10.60 -0.88
N ARG A 111 6.99 -11.55 -0.89
CA ARG A 111 7.05 -12.60 0.16
C ARG A 111 7.46 -12.03 1.50
N GLY A 112 8.40 -11.09 1.49
CA GLY A 112 8.81 -10.31 2.66
C GLY A 112 7.65 -9.51 3.25
N VAL A 113 6.86 -8.85 2.40
CA VAL A 113 5.63 -8.14 2.81
C VAL A 113 4.64 -9.10 3.48
N VAL A 114 4.23 -10.18 2.81
CA VAL A 114 3.29 -11.17 3.36
C VAL A 114 3.79 -11.75 4.70
N ARG A 115 5.07 -12.10 4.78
CA ARG A 115 5.70 -12.60 6.01
C ARG A 115 5.67 -11.56 7.15
N SER A 116 5.90 -10.30 6.83
CA SER A 116 5.90 -9.22 7.82
C SER A 116 4.49 -8.97 8.36
N LEU A 117 3.50 -8.97 7.48
CA LEU A 117 2.09 -8.87 7.87
C LEU A 117 1.67 -10.04 8.77
N HIS A 118 2.11 -11.26 8.46
CA HIS A 118 1.92 -12.43 9.33
C HIS A 118 2.50 -12.22 10.75
N LYS A 119 3.72 -11.68 10.84
CA LYS A 119 4.40 -11.45 12.13
C LYS A 119 3.68 -10.42 13.00
N LEU A 120 3.00 -9.45 12.38
CA LEU A 120 2.24 -8.42 13.09
C LEU A 120 0.93 -8.94 13.72
N GLY A 121 0.69 -10.26 13.73
CA GLY A 121 -0.48 -10.84 14.37
C GLY A 121 -1.78 -10.60 13.60
N LEU A 122 -1.69 -10.11 12.36
CA LEU A 122 -2.78 -10.06 11.41
C LEU A 122 -3.02 -11.48 10.86
N ARG A 123 -3.38 -12.41 11.74
CA ARG A 123 -3.44 -13.87 11.49
C ARG A 123 -4.55 -14.28 10.51
N TRP A 124 -5.39 -13.33 10.09
CA TRP A 124 -6.47 -13.53 9.13
C TRP A 124 -5.98 -13.49 7.66
N LEU A 125 -4.74 -13.07 7.40
CA LEU A 125 -4.27 -12.66 6.07
C LEU A 125 -3.93 -13.78 5.08
N VAL A 126 -3.85 -15.04 5.51
CA VAL A 126 -3.44 -16.16 4.65
C VAL A 126 -4.08 -17.46 5.13
N ILE A 127 -4.80 -18.12 4.23
CA ILE A 127 -4.97 -19.59 4.17
C ILE A 127 -4.71 -20.01 2.72
#